data_AF-A0A9X4QWV9-F1
#
_entry.id   AF-A0A9X4QWV9-F1
#
_cell.length_a   1.000
_cell.length_b   1.000
_cell.length_c   1.000
_cell.angle_alpha   90.00
_cell.angle_beta   90.00
_cell.angle_gamma   90.00
#
_symmetry.space_group_name_H-M   'P 1'
#
loop_
_entity.id
_entity.type
_entity.pdbx_description
1 polymer ?
#
loop_
_entity_poly.entity_id
_entity_poly.type
_entity_poly.pdbx_seq_one_letter_code
_entity_poly.pdbx_strand_id
1 'polypeptide(L)'
;MNAKKIVGRIAEGKITHNSIKRHHDYDNIKDCLINYNFLHKCFIDRKIRLCVIVPKNSINPQNIDVAFIDDKNSEVMILGLKKGYNNDFYSPATMYILGKNSSYRSMRRTHIVSIEWKDN
;
A
#
# COMPACT_ATOMS: atom_id res chain seq x y z
N MET A 1 10.03 -15.57 -7.15
CA MET A 1 11.27 -14.76 -7.20
C MET A 1 11.44 -14.08 -5.85
N ASN A 2 12.57 -14.26 -5.14
CA ASN A 2 12.79 -13.68 -3.80
C ASN A 2 13.30 -12.23 -3.93
N ALA A 3 12.87 -11.33 -3.05
CA ALA A 3 13.28 -9.92 -2.97
C ALA A 3 14.81 -9.70 -3.08
N LYS A 4 15.64 -10.52 -2.43
CA LYS A 4 17.11 -10.40 -2.51
C LYS A 4 17.64 -10.53 -3.94
N LYS A 5 17.05 -11.43 -4.73
CA LYS A 5 17.42 -11.66 -6.14
C LYS A 5 16.99 -10.48 -7.03
N ILE A 6 15.90 -9.80 -6.68
CA ILE A 6 15.44 -8.60 -7.38
C ILE A 6 16.42 -7.45 -7.13
N VAL A 7 16.81 -7.22 -5.86
CA VAL A 7 17.78 -6.19 -5.49
C VAL A 7 19.11 -6.40 -6.21
N GLY A 8 19.63 -7.64 -6.24
CA GLY A 8 20.84 -7.96 -6.99
C GLY A 8 20.71 -7.65 -8.49
N ARG A 9 19.58 -8.00 -9.11
CA ARG A 9 19.33 -7.70 -10.53
C ARG A 9 19.16 -6.20 -10.81
N ILE A 10 18.65 -5.42 -9.86
CA ILE A 10 18.62 -3.95 -9.97
C ILE A 10 20.05 -3.41 -9.92
N ALA A 11 20.86 -3.85 -8.95
CA ALA A 11 22.25 -3.42 -8.80
C ALA A 11 23.12 -3.79 -10.02
N GLU A 12 22.88 -4.95 -10.63
CA GLU A 12 23.53 -5.40 -11.87
C GLU A 12 23.01 -4.67 -13.13
N GLY A 13 22.08 -3.72 -13.01
CA GLY A 13 21.49 -3.01 -14.15
C GLY A 13 20.60 -3.87 -15.05
N LYS A 14 20.21 -5.07 -14.61
CA LYS A 14 19.34 -6.01 -15.36
C LYS A 14 17.86 -5.69 -15.19
N ILE A 15 17.48 -5.02 -14.11
CA ILE A 15 16.15 -4.43 -13.93
C ILE A 15 16.33 -2.92 -14.01
N THR A 16 15.89 -2.35 -15.13
CA THR A 16 15.87 -0.92 -15.40
C THR A 16 14.44 -0.44 -15.58
N HIS A 17 14.25 0.88 -15.56
CA HIS A 17 12.97 1.48 -15.94
C HIS A 17 12.49 1.01 -17.32
N ASN A 18 13.40 0.91 -18.29
CA ASN A 18 13.07 0.42 -19.64
C ASN A 18 12.67 -1.05 -19.65
N SER A 19 13.31 -1.90 -18.85
CA SER A 19 12.88 -3.31 -18.76
C SER A 19 11.53 -3.47 -18.07
N ILE A 20 11.24 -2.64 -17.06
CA ILE A 20 9.95 -2.64 -16.35
C ILE A 20 8.83 -2.18 -17.28
N LYS A 21 9.06 -1.13 -18.08
CA LYS A 21 8.13 -0.63 -19.11
C LYS A 21 7.71 -1.66 -20.14
N ARG A 22 8.55 -2.67 -20.41
CA ARG A 22 8.27 -3.73 -21.38
C ARG A 22 7.46 -4.89 -20.79
N HIS A 23 7.17 -4.86 -19.49
CA HIS A 23 6.35 -5.88 -18.85
C HIS A 23 4.88 -5.71 -19.25
N HIS A 24 4.16 -6.81 -19.51
CA HIS A 24 2.75 -6.77 -19.93
C HIS A 24 1.83 -6.10 -18.89
N ASP A 25 2.15 -6.25 -17.60
CA ASP A 25 1.43 -5.57 -16.51
C ASP A 25 1.93 -4.16 -16.20
N TYR A 26 2.84 -3.59 -17.00
CA TYR A 26 3.41 -2.28 -16.69
C TYR A 26 2.33 -1.22 -16.45
N ASP A 27 1.32 -1.17 -17.32
CA ASP A 27 0.22 -0.21 -17.19
C ASP A 27 -0.61 -0.39 -15.91
N ASN A 28 -0.65 -1.60 -15.35
CA ASN A 28 -1.35 -1.88 -14.10
C ASN A 28 -0.55 -1.45 -12.86
N ILE A 29 0.79 -1.40 -12.97
CA ILE A 29 1.68 -1.12 -11.83
C ILE A 29 2.32 0.27 -11.87
N LYS A 30 2.32 0.94 -13.04
CA LYS A 30 3.03 2.21 -13.25
C LYS A 30 2.61 3.27 -12.24
N ASP A 31 1.32 3.34 -11.93
CA ASP A 31 0.82 4.38 -11.04
C ASP A 31 1.19 4.09 -9.60
N CYS A 32 1.25 2.81 -9.19
CA CYS A 32 1.81 2.43 -7.89
C CYS A 32 3.29 2.80 -7.77
N LEU A 33 4.06 2.64 -8.85
CA LEU A 33 5.48 3.00 -8.88
C LEU A 33 5.66 4.52 -8.78
N ILE A 34 4.87 5.31 -9.50
CA ILE A 34 4.91 6.78 -9.46
C ILE A 34 4.49 7.28 -8.06
N ASN A 35 3.49 6.63 -7.46
CA ASN A 35 2.96 7.00 -6.15
C ASN A 35 3.66 6.30 -4.97
N TYR A 36 4.86 5.73 -5.17
CA TYR A 36 5.58 5.00 -4.10
C TYR A 36 5.86 5.88 -2.87
N ASN A 37 5.99 7.19 -3.06
CA ASN A 37 6.11 8.18 -1.98
C ASN A 37 4.93 8.16 -0.99
N PHE A 38 3.79 7.54 -1.34
CA PHE A 38 2.69 7.32 -0.43
C PHE A 38 3.09 6.51 0.81
N LEU A 39 3.99 5.53 0.68
CA LEU A 39 4.53 4.79 1.83
C LEU A 39 5.27 5.71 2.81
N HIS A 40 6.09 6.63 2.27
CA HIS A 40 6.77 7.65 3.08
C HIS A 40 5.76 8.56 3.78
N LYS A 41 4.71 9.01 3.06
CA LYS A 41 3.63 9.83 3.65
C LYS A 41 2.91 9.12 4.81
N CYS A 42 2.67 7.81 4.70
CA CYS A 42 2.02 7.02 5.74
C CYS A 42 2.90 6.84 6.98
N PHE A 43 4.16 6.44 6.77
CA PHE A 43 4.96 5.82 7.84
C PHE A 43 6.10 6.69 8.35
N ILE A 44 6.75 7.45 7.46
CA ILE A 44 7.91 8.28 7.80
C ILE A 44 7.46 9.69 8.14
N ASP A 45 6.80 10.36 7.20
CA ASP A 45 6.35 11.74 7.36
C ASP A 45 5.06 11.85 8.19
N ARG A 46 4.31 10.73 8.33
CA ARG A 46 3.03 10.65 9.05
C ARG A 46 2.02 11.74 8.62
N LYS A 47 2.04 12.08 7.32
CA LYS A 47 1.13 13.05 6.68
C LYS A 47 -0.30 12.51 6.57
N ILE A 48 -0.44 11.19 6.47
CA ILE A 48 -1.74 10.51 6.43
C ILE A 48 -2.17 10.25 7.88
N ARG A 49 -3.13 11.03 8.36
CA ARG A 49 -3.60 11.00 9.76
C ARG A 49 -4.90 10.24 9.97
N LEU A 50 -5.49 9.74 8.89
CA LEU A 50 -6.75 9.02 8.89
C LEU A 50 -6.54 7.65 8.24
N CYS A 51 -7.15 6.62 8.82
CA CYS A 51 -7.23 5.29 8.23
C CYS A 51 -8.66 4.74 8.32
N VAL A 52 -8.94 3.71 7.56
CA VAL A 52 -10.14 2.90 7.68
C VAL A 52 -9.78 1.63 8.44
N ILE A 53 -10.53 1.34 9.50
CA ILE A 53 -10.53 0.01 10.13
C ILE A 53 -11.61 -0.79 9.45
N VAL A 54 -11.23 -1.87 8.76
CA VAL A 54 -12.15 -2.62 7.91
C VAL A 54 -13.08 -3.47 8.78
N PRO A 55 -14.41 -3.31 8.67
CA PRO A 55 -15.34 -4.12 9.46
C PRO A 55 -15.25 -5.60 9.07
N LYS A 56 -15.30 -6.50 10.05
CA LYS A 56 -15.24 -7.96 9.83
C LYS A 56 -16.27 -8.49 8.83
N ASN A 57 -17.44 -7.86 8.74
CA ASN A 57 -18.55 -8.28 7.88
C ASN A 57 -18.58 -7.56 6.52
N SER A 58 -17.54 -6.80 6.18
CA SER A 58 -17.48 -6.09 4.91
C SER A 58 -16.99 -7.00 3.77
N ILE A 59 -17.40 -6.70 2.53
CA ILE A 59 -16.85 -7.36 1.34
C ILE A 59 -15.40 -6.92 1.18
N ASN A 60 -14.47 -7.80 1.56
CA ASN A 60 -13.05 -7.52 1.66
C ASN A 60 -12.21 -8.67 1.07
N PRO A 61 -12.22 -8.87 -0.26
CA PRO A 61 -11.53 -10.01 -0.89
C PRO A 61 -10.01 -9.99 -0.69
N GLN A 62 -9.44 -8.81 -0.40
CA GLN A 62 -8.01 -8.67 -0.12
C GLN A 62 -7.67 -8.96 1.35
N ASN A 63 -8.66 -9.24 2.21
CA ASN A 63 -8.53 -9.46 3.65
C ASN A 63 -7.70 -8.35 4.35
N ILE A 64 -7.94 -7.09 4.00
CA ILE A 64 -7.27 -5.94 4.62
C ILE A 64 -7.92 -5.66 5.99
N ASP A 65 -7.14 -5.45 7.04
CA ASP A 65 -7.65 -5.06 8.36
C ASP A 65 -7.63 -3.54 8.56
N VAL A 66 -6.62 -2.86 8.01
CA VAL A 66 -6.45 -1.40 8.10
C VAL A 66 -6.07 -0.85 6.73
N ALA A 67 -6.75 0.20 6.28
CA ALA A 67 -6.43 0.87 5.01
C ALA A 67 -6.06 2.34 5.24
N PHE A 68 -4.88 2.73 4.76
CA PHE A 68 -4.49 4.13 4.61
C PHE A 68 -4.99 4.62 3.26
N ILE A 69 -5.52 5.85 3.22
CA ILE A 69 -6.08 6.44 2.00
C ILE A 69 -5.50 7.85 1.84
N ASP A 70 -4.93 8.14 0.67
CA ASP A 70 -4.56 9.50 0.25
C ASP A 70 -5.51 9.97 -0.84
N ASP A 71 -6.41 10.89 -0.50
CA ASP A 71 -7.39 11.49 -1.40
C ASP A 71 -7.06 12.92 -1.81
N LYS A 72 -5.84 13.41 -1.50
CA LYS A 72 -5.38 14.76 -1.88
C LYS A 72 -4.80 14.83 -3.28
N ASN A 73 -4.45 13.68 -3.86
CA ASN A 73 -3.99 13.57 -5.24
C ASN A 73 -5.18 13.36 -6.19
N SER A 74 -4.97 13.60 -7.49
CA SER A 74 -5.98 13.36 -8.54
C SER A 74 -6.50 11.92 -8.53
N GLU A 75 -5.65 10.98 -8.13
CA GLU A 75 -5.97 9.58 -7.94
C GLU A 75 -5.88 9.23 -6.46
N VAL A 76 -6.93 8.56 -5.96
CA VAL A 76 -6.99 8.16 -4.56
C VAL A 76 -6.17 6.91 -4.37
N MET A 77 -5.07 6.99 -3.62
CA MET A 77 -4.22 5.84 -3.32
C MET A 77 -4.73 5.12 -2.08
N ILE A 78 -4.67 3.79 -2.11
CA ILE A 78 -4.91 2.95 -0.94
C ILE A 78 -3.70 2.09 -0.63
N LEU A 79 -3.41 1.94 0.67
CA LEU A 79 -2.44 1.00 1.20
C LEU A 79 -3.14 0.16 2.26
N GLY A 80 -3.34 -1.12 1.96
CA GLY A 80 -3.96 -2.08 2.86
C GLY A 80 -2.92 -2.81 3.69
N LEU A 81 -3.17 -2.92 4.99
CA LEU A 81 -2.39 -3.69 5.95
C LEU A 81 -3.19 -4.88 6.46
N LYS A 82 -2.50 -5.98 6.74
CA LYS A 82 -3.03 -7.19 7.36
C LYS A 82 -2.50 -7.36 8.76
N LYS A 83 -3.37 -7.73 9.70
CA LYS A 83 -2.96 -8.20 11.02
C LYS A 83 -2.40 -9.61 10.87
N GLY A 84 -1.26 -9.89 11.51
CA GLY A 84 -0.76 -11.26 11.58
C GLY A 84 -1.68 -12.15 12.40
N TYR A 85 -1.83 -13.41 12.00
CA TYR A 85 -2.74 -14.37 12.65
C TYR A 85 -2.44 -14.56 14.15
N ASN A 86 -1.16 -14.54 14.54
CA ASN A 86 -0.69 -14.76 15.91
C ASN A 86 0.12 -13.58 16.48
N ASN A 87 0.01 -12.38 15.90
CA ASN A 87 0.72 -11.23 16.41
C ASN A 87 -0.13 -9.96 16.37
N ASP A 88 0.23 -9.00 17.21
CA ASP A 88 -0.42 -7.69 17.25
C ASP A 88 0.21 -6.69 16.27
N PHE A 89 0.86 -7.21 15.21
CA PHE A 89 1.51 -6.41 14.19
C PHE A 89 0.71 -6.41 12.89
N TYR A 90 0.82 -5.29 12.19
CA TYR A 90 0.25 -5.10 10.87
C TYR A 90 1.36 -5.08 9.83
N SER A 91 1.18 -5.80 8.72
CA SER A 91 2.12 -5.80 7.59
C SER A 91 1.45 -5.28 6.32
N PRO A 92 2.17 -4.54 5.46
CA PRO A 92 1.66 -4.15 4.15
C PRO A 92 1.24 -5.37 3.33
N ALA A 93 0.02 -5.33 2.78
CA ALA A 93 -0.54 -6.41 1.99
C ALA A 93 -0.76 -6.01 0.52
N THR A 94 -1.10 -4.75 0.26
CA THR A 94 -1.49 -4.28 -1.07
C THR A 94 -1.43 -2.76 -1.16
N MET A 95 -1.10 -2.24 -2.34
CA MET A 95 -1.13 -0.81 -2.65
C MET A 95 -1.59 -0.63 -4.09
N TYR A 96 -2.61 0.20 -4.31
CA TYR A 96 -3.20 0.44 -5.63
C TYR A 96 -3.99 1.75 -5.70
N ILE A 97 -4.34 2.18 -6.91
CA ILE A 97 -5.29 3.28 -7.11
C ILE A 97 -6.70 2.79 -6.83
N LEU A 98 -7.38 3.47 -5.93
CA LEU A 98 -8.74 3.20 -5.56
C LEU A 98 -9.73 3.62 -6.65
N GLY A 99 -10.38 2.63 -7.27
CA GLY A 99 -11.45 2.87 -8.24
C GLY A 99 -12.60 3.73 -7.68
N LYS A 100 -13.33 4.40 -8.57
CA LYS A 100 -14.44 5.31 -8.20
C LYS A 100 -15.55 4.63 -7.39
N ASN A 101 -15.83 3.36 -7.67
CA ASN A 101 -16.90 2.59 -7.03
C ASN A 101 -16.43 1.81 -5.79
N SER A 102 -15.25 2.11 -5.27
CA SER A 102 -14.72 1.36 -4.13
C SER A 102 -15.47 1.70 -2.84
N SER A 103 -15.87 0.65 -2.10
CA SER A 103 -16.51 0.77 -0.79
C SER A 103 -15.64 1.51 0.24
N TYR A 104 -14.31 1.45 0.13
CA TYR A 104 -13.39 2.19 1.00
C TYR A 104 -13.60 3.71 0.99
N ARG A 105 -14.20 4.27 -0.08
CA ARG A 105 -14.50 5.71 -0.17
C ARG A 105 -15.61 6.15 0.79
N SER A 106 -16.57 5.27 1.07
CA SER A 106 -17.70 5.55 1.96
C SER A 106 -17.49 5.02 3.38
N MET A 107 -16.45 4.22 3.62
CA MET A 107 -16.13 3.71 4.94
C MET A 107 -15.71 4.84 5.90
N ARG A 108 -16.13 4.71 7.15
CA ARG A 108 -15.77 5.65 8.21
C ARG A 108 -14.25 5.66 8.40
N ARG A 109 -13.70 6.88 8.44
CA ARG A 109 -12.30 7.12 8.76
C ARG A 109 -12.10 7.37 10.25
N THR A 110 -10.98 6.88 10.76
CA THR A 110 -10.55 6.99 12.16
C THR A 110 -9.20 7.69 12.21
N HIS A 111 -9.00 8.51 13.24
CA HIS A 111 -7.73 9.19 13.47
C HIS A 111 -6.65 8.24 13.96
N ILE A 112 -5.47 8.34 13.36
CA ILE A 112 -4.26 7.67 13.83
C ILE A 112 -3.65 8.54 14.94
N VAL A 113 -3.53 7.98 16.14
CA VAL A 113 -2.93 8.65 17.30
C VAL A 113 -1.43 8.40 17.36
N SER A 114 -1.00 7.16 17.12
CA SER A 114 0.40 6.75 17.10
C SER A 114 0.63 5.61 16.11
N ILE A 115 1.88 5.47 15.68
CA ILE A 115 2.39 4.31 14.94
C ILE A 115 3.69 3.91 15.62
N GLU A 116 3.75 2.65 16.06
CA GLU A 116 4.91 2.08 16.73
C GLU A 116 5.54 1.01 15.84
N TRP A 117 6.85 1.11 15.68
CA TRP A 117 7.65 0.14 14.95
C TRP A 117 8.36 -0.74 15.96
N LYS A 118 8.31 -2.06 15.77
CA LYS A 118 9.23 -2.94 16.47
C LYS A 118 10.50 -3.09 15.65
N ASP A 119 11.61 -2.78 16.29
CA ASP A 119 12.91 -3.22 15.83
C ASP A 119 12.99 -4.75 15.99
N ASN A 120 13.45 -5.41 14.92
CA ASN A 120 13.80 -6.83 14.96
C ASN A 120 15.28 -6.99 15.29
#